data_AF-A0A3B6SUN2-F1
#
_entry.id   AF-A0A3B6SUN2-F1
#
_cell.length_a   1.000
_cell.length_b   1.000
_cell.length_c   1.000
_cell.angle_alpha   90.00
_cell.angle_beta   90.00
_cell.angle_gamma   90.00
#
_symmetry.space_group_name_H-M   'P 1'
#
loop_
_entity.id
_entity.type
_entity.pdbx_description
1 polymer ?
#
loop_
_entity_poly.entity_id
_entity_poly.type
_entity_poly.pdbx_seq_one_letter_code
_entity_poly.pdbx_strand_id
1 'polypeptide(L)'
;MERFTKEQEYALHFLVSLQQILFLNLSKLQSLPEGLQKHTNLKQLVVVSCPVVRSLPEDGLPKSLQELNVCHCGNAELKQQCEGLVGTIPKIILEL
;
A
#
# COMPACT_ATOMS: atom_id res chain seq x y z
N MET A 1 1.66 16.96 7.24
CA MET A 1 2.53 15.83 6.87
C MET A 1 2.06 14.66 7.67
N GLU A 2 1.42 13.66 7.08
CA GLU A 2 1.12 12.41 7.79
C GLU A 2 1.84 11.28 7.05
N ARG A 3 3.02 10.97 7.57
CA ARG A 3 3.75 9.73 7.32
C ARG A 3 3.66 8.92 8.60
N PHE A 4 3.80 7.60 8.49
CA PHE A 4 3.88 6.75 9.67
C PHE A 4 5.11 7.14 10.51
N THR A 5 4.96 7.14 11.83
CA THR A 5 6.13 7.23 12.72
C THR A 5 6.80 5.85 12.79
N LYS A 6 8.09 5.83 13.16
CA LYS A 6 8.82 4.57 13.33
C LYS A 6 8.10 3.64 14.31
N GLU A 7 7.54 4.18 15.38
CA GLU A 7 6.79 3.41 16.39
C GLU A 7 5.53 2.76 15.79
N GLN A 8 4.83 3.46 14.89
CA GLN A 8 3.66 2.90 14.20
C GLN A 8 4.08 1.78 13.23
N GLU A 9 5.19 1.95 12.52
CA GLU A 9 5.74 0.91 11.63
C GLU A 9 6.23 -0.30 12.43
N TYR A 10 6.89 -0.08 13.58
CA TYR A 10 7.24 -1.15 14.50
C TYR A 10 6.01 -1.89 15.03
N ALA A 11 4.93 -1.18 15.35
CA ALA A 11 3.69 -1.80 15.78
C ALA A 11 3.10 -2.69 14.67
N LEU A 12 3.14 -2.25 13.41
CA LEU A 12 2.71 -3.06 12.27
C LEU A 12 3.50 -4.37 12.19
N HIS A 13 4.81 -4.38 12.43
CA HIS A 13 5.61 -5.61 12.40
C HIS A 13 5.08 -6.73 13.33
N PHE A 14 4.40 -6.40 14.42
CA PHE A 14 3.83 -7.40 15.33
C PHE A 14 2.49 -7.97 14.84
N LEU A 15 1.86 -7.35 13.84
CA LEU A 15 0.60 -7.78 13.24
C LEU A 15 0.85 -8.82 12.13
N VAL A 16 1.61 -9.87 12.47
CA VAL A 16 2.12 -10.90 11.54
C VAL A 16 1.01 -11.73 10.86
N SER A 17 -0.17 -11.78 11.45
CA SER A 17 -1.33 -12.52 10.94
C SER A 17 -2.26 -11.68 10.06
N LEU A 18 -1.93 -10.40 9.82
CA LEU A 18 -2.76 -9.54 8.96
C LEU A 18 -2.82 -10.11 7.54
N GLN A 19 -4.06 -10.24 7.05
CA GLN A 19 -4.35 -10.64 5.68
C GLN A 19 -4.82 -9.46 4.84
N GLN A 20 -5.32 -8.39 5.47
CA GLN A 20 -5.86 -7.23 4.76
C GLN A 20 -5.48 -5.94 5.50
N ILE A 21 -5.08 -4.93 4.73
CA ILE A 21 -4.84 -3.56 5.21
C ILE A 21 -5.59 -2.61 4.28
N LEU A 22 -6.34 -1.68 4.88
CA LEU A 22 -7.15 -0.70 4.17
C LEU A 22 -6.80 0.72 4.63
N PHE A 23 -6.45 1.56 3.66
CA PHE A 23 -6.24 2.99 3.81
C PHE A 23 -7.35 3.71 3.02
N LEU A 24 -8.33 4.27 3.72
CA LEU A 24 -9.53 4.83 3.11
C LEU A 24 -9.68 6.31 3.48
N ASN A 25 -9.86 7.17 2.49
CA ASN A 25 -10.16 8.60 2.66
C ASN A 25 -9.11 9.38 3.48
N LEU A 26 -7.83 9.00 3.37
CA LEU A 26 -6.75 9.65 4.10
C LEU A 26 -6.16 10.81 3.28
N SER A 27 -6.77 11.99 3.43
CA SER A 27 -6.41 13.21 2.68
C SER A 27 -4.99 13.74 2.92
N LYS A 28 -4.34 13.30 4.00
CA LYS A 28 -3.00 13.75 4.41
C LYS A 28 -1.92 12.67 4.31
N LEU A 29 -2.30 11.43 4.00
CA LEU A 29 -1.37 10.30 3.93
C LEU A 29 -0.43 10.47 2.75
N GLN A 30 0.86 10.69 3.02
CA GLN A 30 1.84 10.94 1.96
C GLN A 30 2.53 9.66 1.46
N SER A 31 2.64 8.67 2.32
CA SER A 31 3.33 7.40 2.04
C SER A 31 2.66 6.26 2.81
N LEU A 32 2.71 5.07 2.22
CA LEU A 32 2.37 3.83 2.90
C LEU A 32 3.47 3.47 3.92
N PRO A 33 3.16 2.66 4.95
CA PRO A 33 4.17 2.28 5.94
C PRO A 33 5.28 1.45 5.30
N GLU A 34 6.52 1.71 5.70
CA GLU A 34 7.66 0.85 5.36
C GLU A 34 7.54 -0.51 6.08
N GLY A 35 8.28 -1.52 5.64
CA GLY A 35 8.25 -2.83 6.29
C GLY A 35 7.09 -3.75 5.87
N LEU A 36 6.15 -3.30 5.02
CA LEU A 36 5.03 -4.11 4.53
C LEU A 36 5.49 -5.41 3.86
N GLN A 37 6.65 -5.42 3.21
CA GLN A 37 7.27 -6.61 2.62
C GLN A 37 7.47 -7.77 3.61
N LYS A 38 7.55 -7.49 4.92
CA LYS A 38 7.73 -8.50 5.98
C LYS A 38 6.43 -9.22 6.34
N HIS A 39 5.27 -8.68 5.95
CA HIS A 39 3.97 -9.30 6.22
C HIS A 39 3.66 -10.44 5.24
N THR A 40 4.25 -11.61 5.49
CA THR A 40 4.14 -12.81 4.63
C THR A 40 2.73 -13.41 4.54
N ASN A 41 1.77 -12.91 5.32
CA ASN A 41 0.36 -13.32 5.27
C ASN A 41 -0.55 -12.29 4.60
N LEU A 42 -0.07 -11.08 4.30
CA LEU A 42 -0.89 -10.02 3.74
C LEU A 42 -1.32 -10.40 2.32
N LYS A 43 -2.63 -10.46 2.09
CA LYS A 43 -3.26 -10.83 0.82
C LYS A 43 -3.84 -9.62 0.10
N GLN A 44 -4.30 -8.61 0.83
CA GLN A 44 -4.95 -7.45 0.23
C GLN A 44 -4.40 -6.15 0.81
N LEU A 45 -4.04 -5.24 -0.07
CA LEU A 45 -3.67 -3.87 0.26
C LEU A 45 -4.57 -2.93 -0.54
N VAL A 46 -5.37 -2.16 0.17
CA VAL A 46 -6.37 -1.26 -0.42
C VAL A 46 -6.05 0.17 -0.01
N VAL A 47 -5.89 1.05 -1.00
CA VAL A 47 -5.60 2.48 -0.84
C VAL A 47 -6.61 3.23 -1.69
N VAL A 48 -7.64 3.80 -1.07
CA VAL A 48 -8.76 4.43 -1.79
C VAL A 48 -8.98 5.84 -1.28
N SER A 49 -9.11 6.78 -2.21
CA SER A 49 -9.35 8.20 -1.90
C SER A 49 -8.26 8.82 -1.01
N CYS A 50 -6.99 8.51 -1.30
CA CYS A 50 -5.82 9.03 -0.61
C CYS A 50 -5.00 9.92 -1.57
N PRO A 51 -5.44 11.16 -1.85
CA PRO A 51 -4.98 11.97 -2.99
C PRO A 51 -3.54 12.46 -2.91
N VAL A 52 -2.91 12.37 -1.73
CA VAL A 52 -1.53 12.86 -1.52
C VAL A 52 -0.51 11.75 -1.35
N VAL A 53 -0.92 10.48 -1.49
CA VAL A 53 0.01 9.33 -1.54
C VAL A 53 0.76 9.39 -2.86
N ARG A 54 2.10 9.37 -2.80
CA ARG A 54 2.94 9.60 -3.99
C ARG A 54 3.59 8.35 -4.53
N SER A 55 3.75 7.32 -3.71
CA SER A 55 4.49 6.13 -4.07
C SER A 55 4.14 4.94 -3.18
N LEU A 56 4.46 3.74 -3.69
CA LEU A 56 4.55 2.52 -2.92
C LEU A 56 5.76 2.56 -1.95
N PRO A 57 5.82 1.67 -0.94
CA PRO A 57 6.98 1.56 -0.06
C PRO A 57 8.24 1.18 -0.85
N GLU A 58 9.38 1.80 -0.53
CA GLU A 58 10.66 1.56 -1.22
C GLU A 58 11.17 0.13 -1.02
N ASP A 59 10.93 -0.44 0.17
CA ASP A 59 11.28 -1.83 0.49
C ASP A 59 10.43 -2.89 -0.25
N GLY A 60 9.44 -2.44 -1.02
CA GLY A 60 8.55 -3.27 -1.81
C GLY A 60 7.30 -3.77 -1.06
N LEU A 61 6.51 -4.56 -1.77
CA LEU A 61 5.26 -5.14 -1.28
C LEU A 61 5.46 -6.59 -0.83
N PRO A 62 4.62 -7.11 0.09
CA PRO A 62 4.72 -8.48 0.54
C PRO A 62 4.45 -9.48 -0.59
N LYS A 63 5.28 -10.53 -0.69
CA LYS A 63 5.16 -11.57 -1.74
C LYS A 63 3.84 -12.35 -1.71
N SER A 64 3.14 -12.30 -0.59
CA SER A 64 1.85 -12.97 -0.40
C SER A 64 0.68 -12.20 -0.98
N LEU A 65 0.90 -10.96 -1.42
CA LEU A 65 -0.14 -10.05 -1.88
C LEU A 65 -0.83 -10.61 -3.12
N GLN A 66 -2.15 -10.71 -3.05
CA GLN A 66 -3.01 -11.20 -4.12
C GLN A 66 -3.78 -10.05 -4.77
N GLU A 67 -4.06 -8.99 -4.02
CA GLU A 67 -4.79 -7.82 -4.48
C GLU A 67 -4.11 -6.53 -4.04
N LEU A 68 -3.85 -5.66 -5.02
CA LEU A 68 -3.49 -4.26 -4.82
C LEU A 68 -4.59 -3.40 -5.44
N ASN A 69 -5.30 -2.64 -4.60
CA ASN A 69 -6.32 -1.72 -5.04
C ASN A 69 -5.87 -0.29 -4.72
N VAL A 70 -5.62 0.51 -5.75
CA VAL A 70 -5.24 1.92 -5.63
C VAL A 70 -6.19 2.75 -6.49
N CYS A 71 -7.30 3.21 -5.90
CA CYS A 71 -8.34 3.98 -6.60
C CYS A 71 -8.44 5.41 -6.08
N HIS A 72 -8.76 6.35 -6.95
CA HIS A 72 -9.01 7.76 -6.59
C HIS A 72 -7.88 8.41 -5.78
N CYS A 73 -6.63 7.99 -5.98
CA CYS A 73 -5.45 8.56 -5.31
C CYS A 73 -4.77 9.67 -6.13
N GLY A 74 -5.19 9.89 -7.39
CA GLY A 74 -4.84 11.07 -8.19
C GLY A 74 -3.35 11.27 -8.52
N ASN A 75 -2.48 10.33 -8.18
CA ASN A 75 -1.03 10.44 -8.36
C ASN A 75 -0.53 9.58 -9.54
N ALA A 76 0.10 10.22 -10.52
CA ALA A 76 0.56 9.56 -11.75
C ALA A 76 1.77 8.63 -11.52
N GLU A 77 2.73 9.04 -10.68
CA GLU A 77 3.88 8.19 -10.33
C GLU A 77 3.43 6.91 -9.60
N LEU A 78 2.54 7.03 -8.60
CA LEU A 78 1.97 5.89 -7.89
C LEU A 78 1.26 4.94 -8.85
N LYS A 79 0.48 5.47 -9.79
CA LYS A 79 -0.19 4.69 -10.83
C LYS A 79 0.82 3.94 -11.70
N GLN A 80 1.85 4.61 -12.19
CA GLN A 80 2.91 4.00 -12.99
C GLN A 80 3.64 2.88 -12.24
N GLN A 81 3.93 3.08 -10.95
CA GLN A 81 4.52 2.04 -10.10
C GLN A 81 3.60 0.82 -9.98
N CYS A 82 2.29 1.02 -9.84
CA CYS A 82 1.33 -0.08 -9.77
C CYS A 82 1.20 -0.82 -11.12
N GLU A 83 1.23 -0.10 -12.24
CA GLU A 83 1.23 -0.70 -13.59
C GLU A 83 2.47 -1.58 -13.83
N GLY A 84 3.62 -1.20 -13.29
CA GLY A 84 4.84 -2.02 -13.32
C GLY A 84 4.74 -3.35 -12.55
N LEU A 85 3.71 -3.54 -11.73
CA LEU A 85 3.46 -4.76 -10.96
C LEU A 85 2.49 -5.73 -11.65
N VAL A 86 1.96 -5.36 -12.82
CA VAL A 86 1.09 -6.24 -13.62
C VAL A 86 1.83 -7.54 -13.94
N GLY A 87 1.17 -8.67 -13.69
CA GLY A 87 1.75 -10.01 -13.82
C GLY A 87 2.57 -10.48 -12.62
N THR A 88 2.94 -9.58 -11.69
CA THR A 88 3.53 -9.95 -10.39
C THR A 88 2.46 -10.14 -9.33
N ILE A 89 1.47 -9.24 -9.29
CA ILE A 89 0.33 -9.33 -8.38
C ILE A 89 -0.88 -9.86 -9.16
N PRO A 90 -1.59 -10.90 -8.68
CA PRO A 90 -2.72 -11.51 -9.37
C PRO A 90 -3.84 -10.54 -9.76
N LYS A 91 -4.17 -9.60 -8.87
CA LYS A 91 -5.24 -8.62 -9.09
C LYS A 91 -4.76 -7.22 -8.75
N ILE A 92 -4.83 -6.33 -9.74
CA ILE A 92 -4.54 -4.90 -9.57
C ILE A 92 -5.75 -4.10 -10.04
N ILE A 93 -6.22 -3.19 -9.18
CA ILE A 93 -7.32 -2.27 -9.50
C ILE A 93 -6.77 -0.85 -9.44
N LEU A 94 -6.88 -0.15 -10.57
CA LEU A 94 -6.50 1.26 -10.74
C LEU A 94 -7.69 1.99 -11.38
N GLU A 95 -8.68 2.38 -10.58
CA GLU A 95 -9.79 3.22 -11.05
C GLU A 95 -9.42 4.70 -10.88
N LEU A 96 -9.56 5.45 -11.98
CA LEU A 96 -9.31 6.89 -12.08
C LEU A 96 -10.32 7.68 -11.23
#